data_AF-A0A947RX83-F1
#
_entry.id   AF-A0A947RX83-F1
#
_cell.length_a   1.000
_cell.length_b   1.000
_cell.length_c   1.000
_cell.angle_alpha   90.00
_cell.angle_beta   90.00
_cell.angle_gamma   90.00
#
_symmetry.space_group_name_H-M   'P 1'
#
loop_
_entity.id
_entity.type
_entity.pdbx_description
1 polymer ?
#
loop_
_entity_poly.entity_id
_entity_poly.type
_entity_poly.pdbx_seq_one_letter_code
_entity_poly.pdbx_strand_id
1 'polypeptide(L)' 'MIEFRIIKKSKKSRARLGVLKTPHGEVKTPAFVPVATQAVIKTLTNEQVEKTGSQILISNAFHLRFKPG' A
#
# COMPACT_ATOMS: atom_id res chain seq x y z
N MET A 1 -0.62 16.53 -1.88
CA MET A 1 0.29 16.60 -0.72
C MET A 1 0.28 15.25 -0.02
N ILE A 2 1.43 14.77 0.46
CA ILE A 2 1.53 13.54 1.25
C ILE A 2 1.64 13.97 2.71
N GLU A 3 0.83 13.38 3.59
CA GLU A 3 0.82 13.67 5.03
C GLU A 3 0.75 12.38 5.82
N PHE A 4 1.52 12.28 6.91
CA PHE A 4 1.45 11.14 7.83
C PHE A 4 1.03 11.59 9.23
N ARG A 5 -0.04 10.99 9.76
CA ARG A 5 -0.58 11.28 11.09
C ARG A 5 -0.55 10.04 11.98
N ILE A 6 -0.05 10.17 13.20
CA ILE A 6 -0.12 9.12 14.22
C ILE A 6 -1.43 9.26 14.99
N ILE A 7 -2.25 8.21 14.99
CA ILE A 7 -3.52 8.14 15.75
C ILE A 7 -3.26 7.71 17.18
N LYS A 8 -2.42 6.68 17.37
CA LYS A 8 -2.16 6.11 18.71
C LYS A 8 -0.76 5.54 18.80
N LYS A 9 -0.12 5.72 19.95
CA LYS A 9 1.16 5.11 20.31
C LYS A 9 0.93 4.06 21.41
N SER A 10 1.65 2.95 21.33
CA SER A 10 1.66 1.96 22.42
C SER A 10 2.33 2.55 23.66
N LYS A 11 1.81 2.25 24.85
CA LYS A 11 2.46 2.57 26.13
C LYS A 11 3.55 1.56 26.52
N LYS A 12 3.58 0.40 25.86
CA LYS A 12 4.44 -0.74 26.21
C LYS A 12 5.52 -1.04 25.16
N SER A 13 5.47 -0.40 23.99
CA SER A 13 6.37 -0.68 22.87
C SER A 13 6.46 0.52 21.91
N ARG A 14 7.27 0.40 20.85
CA ARG A 14 7.40 1.42 19.79
C ARG A 14 6.31 1.35 18.71
N ALA A 15 5.28 0.54 18.90
CA ALA A 15 4.20 0.38 17.93
C ALA A 15 3.37 1.66 17.76
N ARG A 16 2.95 1.94 16.52
CA ARG A 16 2.18 3.12 16.13
C ARG A 16 1.03 2.71 15.23
N LEU A 17 -0.16 3.23 15.53
CA LEU A 17 -1.32 3.23 14.64
C LEU A 17 -1.37 4.61 13.98
N GLY A 18 -1.45 4.66 12.66
CA GLY A 18 -1.44 5.93 11.92
C GLY A 18 -2.24 5.87 10.61
N VAL A 19 -2.26 7.00 9.92
CA VAL A 19 -2.84 7.16 8.59
C VAL A 19 -1.86 7.95 7.73
N LEU A 20 -1.55 7.39 6.56
CA LEU A 20 -0.85 8.05 5.48
C LEU A 20 -1.89 8.56 4.48
N LYS A 21 -2.03 9.88 4.38
CA LYS A 21 -2.90 10.53 3.42
C LYS A 21 -2.12 10.80 2.14
N THR A 22 -2.66 10.33 1.03
CA THR A 22 -2.12 10.53 -0.31
C THR A 22 -3.16 11.25 -1.18
N PRO A 23 -2.77 11.77 -2.37
CA PRO A 23 -3.75 12.27 -3.34
C PRO A 23 -4.79 11.22 -3.77
N HIS A 24 -4.49 9.94 -3.65
CA HIS A 24 -5.33 8.83 -4.10
C HIS A 24 -6.12 8.17 -2.94
N GLY A 25 -6.12 8.78 -1.76
CA GLY A 25 -6.84 8.28 -0.59
C GLY A 25 -5.95 8.03 0.64
N GLU A 26 -6.53 7.42 1.65
CA GLU A 26 -5.91 7.19 2.96
C GLU A 26 -5.49 5.72 3.14
N VAL A 27 -4.29 5.51 3.71
CA VAL A 27 -3.73 4.20 4.04
C VAL A 27 -3.55 4.09 5.55
N LYS A 28 -4.19 3.11 6.19
CA LYS A 28 -4.05 2.86 7.63
C LYS A 28 -2.73 2.13 7.87
N THR A 29 -1.98 2.54 8.89
CA THR A 29 -0.69 1.93 9.25
C THR A 29 -0.76 1.27 10.64
N PRO A 30 -0.13 0.10 10.85
CA PRO A 30 0.74 -0.63 9.93
C PRO A 30 -0.02 -1.23 8.74
N ALA A 31 0.56 -1.11 7.54
CA ALA A 31 -0.02 -1.60 6.28
C ALA A 31 0.84 -2.74 5.74
N PHE A 32 0.19 -3.82 5.30
CA PHE A 32 0.82 -4.81 4.43
C PHE A 32 0.59 -4.38 2.99
N VAL A 33 1.64 -4.38 2.16
CA VAL A 33 1.62 -3.80 0.82
C VAL A 33 1.96 -4.88 -0.20
N PRO A 34 1.00 -5.32 -1.02
CA PRO A 34 1.28 -6.26 -2.12
C PRO A 34 2.14 -5.62 -3.21
N VAL A 35 2.93 -6.45 -3.89
CA VAL A 35 3.84 -6.04 -4.96
C VAL A 35 3.28 -6.48 -6.32
N ALA A 36 3.04 -5.50 -7.19
CA ALA A 36 2.67 -5.67 -8.59
C ALA A 36 3.92 -5.56 -9.47
N THR A 37 4.73 -6.64 -9.52
CA THR A 37 6.06 -6.62 -10.12
C THR A 37 6.08 -6.19 -11.59
N GLN A 38 5.05 -6.55 -12.36
CA GLN A 38 4.91 -6.22 -13.79
C GLN A 38 3.53 -5.61 -14.04
N ALA A 39 3.18 -4.53 -13.32
CA ALA A 39 1.83 -3.93 -13.32
C ALA A 39 0.66 -4.83 -12.88
N VAL A 40 0.91 -6.13 -12.66
CA VAL A 40 -0.08 -7.12 -12.26
C VAL A 40 0.32 -7.77 -10.94
N ILE A 41 -0.69 -8.00 -10.09
CA ILE A 41 -0.59 -8.96 -8.98
C ILE A 41 -0.90 -10.32 -9.56
N LYS A 42 0.09 -11.23 -9.52
CA LYS A 42 -0.06 -12.55 -10.10
C LYS A 42 -1.29 -13.25 -9.50
N THR A 43 -2.04 -13.92 -10.38
CA THR A 43 -3.22 -14.75 -10.06
C THR A 43 -4.44 -14.02 -9.49
N LEU A 44 -4.41 -12.70 -9.33
CA LEU A 44 -5.54 -11.94 -8.78
C LEU A 44 -5.97 -10.81 -9.73
N THR A 45 -7.28 -10.60 -9.83
CA THR A 45 -7.84 -9.39 -10.44
C THR A 45 -7.76 -8.21 -9.47
N ASN A 46 -7.86 -6.98 -9.98
CA ASN A 46 -7.90 -5.77 -9.14
C ASN A 46 -9.01 -5.84 -8.09
N GLU A 47 -10.19 -6.31 -8.47
CA GLU A 47 -11.33 -6.48 -7.55
C GLU A 47 -11.00 -7.48 -6.42
N GLN A 48 -10.33 -8.60 -6.73
CA GLN A 48 -9.92 -9.56 -5.72
C GLN A 48 -8.89 -8.97 -4.76
N VAL A 49 -7.97 -8.15 -5.27
CA VAL A 49 -6.97 -7.44 -4.47
C VAL A 49 -7.64 -6.42 -3.54
N GLU A 50 -8.59 -5.64 -4.05
CA GLU A 50 -9.38 -4.70 -3.24
C GLU A 50 -10.14 -5.42 -2.13
N LYS A 51 -10.74 -6.59 -2.43
CA LYS A 51 -11.43 -7.44 -1.43
C LYS A 51 -10.51 -7.95 -0.32
N THR A 52 -9.19 -7.99 -0.52
CA THR A 52 -8.24 -8.32 0.57
C THR A 52 -8.09 -7.20 1.61
N GLY A 53 -8.64 -6.02 1.34
CA GLY A 53 -8.44 -4.82 2.17
C GLY A 53 -7.12 -4.10 1.88
N SER A 54 -6.45 -4.42 0.76
CA SER A 54 -5.25 -3.71 0.32
C SER A 54 -5.58 -2.27 -0.04
N GLN A 55 -4.91 -1.32 0.62
CA GLN A 55 -5.15 0.13 0.43
C GLN A 55 -4.11 0.81 -0.45
N ILE A 56 -2.99 0.14 -0.71
CA ILE A 56 -1.88 0.63 -1.50
C ILE A 56 -1.13 -0.56 -2.09
N LEU A 57 -0.55 -0.36 -3.27
CA LEU A 57 0.27 -1.34 -3.99
C LEU A 57 1.62 -0.72 -4.31
N ILE A 58 2.66 -1.56 -4.42
CA ILE A 58 3.95 -1.14 -4.98
C ILE A 58 4.09 -1.77 -6.36
N SER A 59 4.42 -0.96 -7.36
CA SER A 59 4.81 -1.43 -8.69
C SER A 59 6.28 -1.17 -8.94
N ASN A 60 6.94 -2.07 -9.65
CA ASN A 60 8.38 -1.99 -9.87
C ASN A 60 8.67 -1.30 -11.22
N ALA A 61 9.15 -0.06 -11.14
CA ALA A 61 9.52 0.73 -12.31
C ALA A 61 10.60 0.08 -13.19
N PHE A 62 11.48 -0.77 -12.63
CA PHE A 62 12.48 -1.50 -13.41
C PHE A 62 11.82 -2.39 -14.47
N HIS A 63 10.84 -3.20 -14.08
CA HIS A 63 10.16 -4.10 -15.01
C HIS A 63 9.28 -3.33 -16.00
N LEU A 64 8.56 -2.31 -15.51
CA LEU A 64 7.68 -1.49 -16.35
C LEU A 64 8.43 -0.76 -17.46
N ARG A 65 9.71 -0.41 -17.23
CA ARG A 65 10.56 0.22 -18.25
C ARG A 65 10.77 -0.67 -19.48
N PHE A 66 10.93 -1.99 -19.28
CA PHE A 66 11.27 -2.92 -20.37
C PHE A 66 10.05 -3.63 -20.95
N LYS A 67 9.02 -3.85 -20.13
CA LYS A 67 7.76 -4.45 -20.53
C LYS A 67 6.63 -3.72 -19.81
N PRO A 68 6.07 -2.66 -20.43
CA PRO A 68 4.84 -2.06 -19.93
C PRO A 68 3.70 -3.04 -20.21
N GLY A 69 3.06 -3.54 -19.14
CA GLY A 69 1.95 -4.50 -19.22
C GLY A 69 2.06 -5.63 -18.22
#